data_AF-A0A953TM48-F1
#
_entry.id   AF-A0A953TM48-F1
#
_cell.length_a   1.000
_cell.length_b   1.000
_cell.length_c   1.000
_cell.angle_alpha   90.00
_cell.angle_beta   90.00
_cell.angle_gamma   90.00
#
_symmetry.space_group_name_H-M   'P 1'
#
loop_
_entity.id
_entity.type
_entity.pdbx_description
1 polymer ?
#
loop_
_entity_poly.entity_id
_entity_poly.type
_entity_poly.pdbx_seq_one_letter_code
_entity_poly.pdbx_strand_id
1 'polypeptide(L)'
;MGNAYEHFLSLPSRLLLDTCILNLLFNESEYIWEGVFPDGVGEDALNPDLVALRAIFQVNERATFQFLVSPLTIAEVANIQDFPDREIRLRWVLDVLDHWLILLDEIGNRAHRGGTVRHRFKLSPELQELESRLMEIPDFQRDPLDRLLLLQSKMANSDAFLTVDKHTIWRNREALDSLKLRVLCPV
;
A
#
# COMPACT_ATOMS: atom_id res chain seq x y z
N MET A 1 -15.58 20.01 -21.60
CA MET A 1 -15.79 19.67 -20.18
C MET A 1 -15.75 18.16 -20.07
N GLY A 2 -14.55 17.58 -20.11
CA GLY A 2 -14.31 16.19 -19.73
C GLY A 2 -14.33 16.11 -18.20
N ASN A 3 -15.04 15.13 -17.70
CA ASN A 3 -15.77 15.21 -16.45
C ASN A 3 -14.83 15.02 -15.24
N ALA A 4 -14.72 15.99 -14.34
CA ALA A 4 -14.00 15.81 -13.06
C ALA A 4 -14.48 14.57 -12.27
N TYR A 5 -15.70 14.11 -12.56
CA TYR A 5 -16.29 12.85 -12.09
C TYR A 5 -15.56 11.58 -12.57
N GLU A 6 -15.05 11.55 -13.81
CA GLU A 6 -14.28 10.41 -14.33
C GLU A 6 -12.90 10.31 -13.68
N HIS A 7 -12.26 11.47 -13.41
CA HIS A 7 -11.01 11.51 -12.65
C HIS A 7 -11.18 11.04 -11.21
N PHE A 8 -12.31 11.38 -10.55
CA PHE A 8 -12.61 10.93 -9.20
C PHE A 8 -12.85 9.41 -9.12
N LEU A 9 -13.57 8.83 -10.09
CA LEU A 9 -13.76 7.37 -10.18
C LEU A 9 -12.47 6.60 -10.51
N SER A 10 -11.46 7.29 -11.05
CA SER A 10 -10.15 6.69 -11.37
C SER A 10 -9.19 6.61 -10.17
N LEU A 11 -9.53 7.25 -9.05
CA LEU A 11 -8.73 7.17 -7.83
C LEU A 11 -8.89 5.77 -7.22
N PRO A 12 -7.78 5.05 -6.97
CA PRO A 12 -7.86 3.73 -6.37
C PRO A 12 -8.44 3.85 -4.96
N SER A 13 -9.49 3.09 -4.68
CA SER A 13 -10.15 3.08 -3.38
C SER A 13 -9.45 2.15 -2.39
N ARG A 14 -8.77 1.11 -2.89
CA ARG A 14 -8.07 0.09 -2.11
C ARG A 14 -6.58 0.15 -2.37
N LEU A 15 -5.81 0.55 -1.37
CA LEU A 15 -4.36 0.73 -1.47
C LEU A 15 -3.64 -0.29 -0.60
N LEU A 16 -2.91 -1.22 -1.23
CA LEU A 16 -1.95 -2.02 -0.46
C LEU A 16 -0.71 -1.16 -0.18
N LEU A 17 -0.37 -1.04 1.09
CA LEU A 17 0.72 -0.21 1.56
C LEU A 17 2.00 -1.05 1.66
N ASP A 18 3.05 -0.57 1.01
CA ASP A 18 4.40 -1.03 1.25
C ASP A 18 4.86 -0.65 2.68
N THR A 19 5.82 -1.39 3.22
CA THR A 19 6.43 -1.16 4.53
C THR A 19 7.05 0.24 4.62
N CYS A 20 7.65 0.74 3.54
CA CYS A 20 8.20 2.08 3.48
C CYS A 20 7.12 3.17 3.68
N ILE A 21 5.92 2.97 3.11
CA ILE A 21 4.79 3.89 3.26
C ILE A 21 4.21 3.82 4.66
N LEU A 22 4.04 2.63 5.24
CA LEU A 22 3.59 2.49 6.63
C LEU A 22 4.53 3.20 7.59
N ASN A 23 5.84 3.09 7.36
CA ASN A 23 6.82 3.78 8.19
C ASN A 23 6.72 5.30 8.08
N LEU A 24 6.52 5.83 6.86
CA LEU A 24 6.28 7.26 6.65
C LEU A 24 4.98 7.73 7.31
N LEU A 25 3.88 6.99 7.15
CA LEU A 25 2.59 7.29 7.75
C LEU A 25 2.66 7.36 9.28
N PHE A 26 3.43 6.47 9.89
CA PHE A 26 3.63 6.45 11.34
C PHE A 26 4.50 7.63 11.81
N ASN A 27 5.67 7.81 11.18
CA ASN A 27 6.66 8.80 11.61
C ASN A 27 6.20 10.23 11.41
N GLU A 28 5.52 10.49 10.29
CA GLU A 28 5.18 11.83 9.83
C GLU A 28 3.67 12.10 9.95
N SER A 29 3.00 11.38 10.84
CA SER A 29 1.53 11.42 10.99
C SER A 29 1.01 12.84 11.26
N GLU A 30 1.65 13.60 12.14
CA GLU A 30 1.25 14.98 12.46
C GLU A 30 1.32 15.89 11.23
N TYR A 31 2.33 15.73 10.38
CA TYR A 31 2.41 16.48 9.14
C TYR A 31 1.38 16.02 8.10
N ILE A 32 1.29 14.70 7.88
CA ILE A 32 0.43 14.11 6.84
C ILE A 32 -1.05 14.38 7.12
N TRP A 33 -1.49 14.22 8.36
CA TRP A 33 -2.91 14.32 8.73
C TRP A 33 -3.29 15.71 9.21
N GLU A 34 -2.46 16.33 10.05
CA GLU A 34 -2.80 17.61 10.71
C GLU A 34 -2.10 18.82 10.06
N GLY A 35 -1.14 18.61 9.15
CA GLY A 35 -0.36 19.69 8.54
C GLY A 35 0.61 20.38 9.49
N VAL A 36 0.97 19.72 10.60
CA VAL A 36 1.94 20.23 11.57
C VAL A 36 3.35 20.01 11.02
N PHE A 37 4.12 21.09 10.87
CA PHE A 37 5.49 21.00 10.40
C PHE A 37 6.42 20.52 11.52
N PRO A 38 7.42 19.68 11.21
CA PRO A 38 8.48 19.37 12.17
C PRO A 38 9.21 20.65 12.62
N ASP A 39 9.56 20.72 13.90
CA ASP A 39 10.22 21.88 14.48
C ASP A 39 11.49 22.28 13.69
N GLY A 40 11.54 23.53 13.25
CA GLY A 40 12.68 24.09 12.53
C GLY A 40 12.78 23.68 11.05
N VAL A 41 11.80 22.97 10.50
CA VAL A 41 11.75 22.59 9.08
C VAL A 41 10.73 23.45 8.35
N GLY A 42 11.19 24.29 7.42
CA GLY A 42 10.32 25.01 6.49
C GLY A 42 9.80 24.11 5.37
N GLU A 43 8.72 24.53 4.69
CA GLU A 43 8.08 23.76 3.61
C GLU A 43 9.04 23.38 2.48
N ASP A 44 9.96 24.28 2.12
CA ASP A 44 10.96 24.06 1.07
C ASP A 44 12.03 23.00 1.42
N ALA A 45 12.13 22.62 2.71
CA ALA A 45 13.08 21.63 3.19
C ALA A 45 12.43 20.24 3.40
N LEU A 46 11.12 20.12 3.17
CA LEU A 46 10.42 18.85 3.31
C LEU A 46 10.72 17.92 2.14
N ASN A 47 10.73 16.62 2.43
CA ASN A 47 10.83 15.60 1.41
C ASN A 47 9.64 15.73 0.43
N PRO A 48 9.88 15.89 -0.89
CA PRO A 48 8.81 15.98 -1.88
C PRO A 48 7.83 14.81 -1.84
N ASP A 49 8.31 13.59 -1.55
CA ASP A 49 7.46 12.41 -1.44
C ASP A 49 6.48 12.54 -0.26
N LEU A 50 6.91 13.19 0.83
CA LEU A 50 6.08 13.46 2.00
C LEU A 50 5.02 14.53 1.71
N VAL A 51 5.38 15.58 0.97
CA VAL A 51 4.45 16.63 0.52
C VAL A 51 3.39 16.03 -0.43
N ALA A 52 3.82 15.21 -1.39
CA ALA A 52 2.93 14.53 -2.33
C ALA A 52 2.01 13.53 -1.60
N LEU A 53 2.54 12.78 -0.62
CA LEU A 53 1.76 11.84 0.17
C LEU A 53 0.65 12.55 0.98
N ARG A 54 0.98 13.69 1.61
CA ARG A 54 -0.01 14.55 2.26
C ARG A 54 -1.06 15.02 1.27
N ALA A 55 -0.67 15.51 0.09
CA ALA A 55 -1.62 15.96 -0.92
C ALA A 55 -2.56 14.83 -1.37
N ILE A 56 -2.04 13.62 -1.58
CA ILE A 56 -2.83 12.42 -1.90
C ILE A 56 -3.87 12.14 -0.81
N PHE A 57 -3.48 12.24 0.46
CA PHE A 57 -4.40 11.93 1.57
C PHE A 57 -5.34 13.08 1.93
N GLN A 58 -4.98 14.34 1.68
CA GLN A 58 -5.87 15.48 1.90
C GLN A 58 -7.01 15.58 0.88
N VAL A 59 -6.78 15.12 -0.36
CA VAL A 59 -7.86 15.02 -1.36
C VAL A 59 -8.98 14.07 -0.88
N ASN A 60 -8.72 13.22 0.12
CA ASN A 60 -9.67 12.27 0.70
C ASN A 60 -10.56 12.76 1.83
N GLU A 61 -10.59 14.05 2.16
CA GLU A 61 -11.76 14.58 2.89
C GLU A 61 -13.09 14.33 2.11
N ARG A 62 -13.01 13.81 0.87
CA ARG A 62 -14.14 13.48 -0.02
C ARG A 62 -14.20 12.02 -0.53
N ALA A 63 -13.19 11.17 -0.33
CA ALA A 63 -13.15 9.77 -0.83
C ALA A 63 -12.58 8.79 0.22
N THR A 64 -13.25 7.66 0.47
CA THR A 64 -12.85 6.71 1.52
C THR A 64 -11.80 5.73 1.01
N PHE A 65 -10.51 6.00 1.25
CA PHE A 65 -9.47 4.98 1.04
C PHE A 65 -9.61 3.84 2.04
N GLN A 66 -9.35 2.63 1.55
CA GLN A 66 -9.19 1.42 2.32
C GLN A 66 -7.71 1.04 2.24
N PHE A 67 -7.01 1.16 3.37
CA PHE A 67 -5.62 0.73 3.46
C PHE A 67 -5.54 -0.76 3.71
N LEU A 68 -4.71 -1.45 2.94
CA LEU A 68 -4.46 -2.88 3.07
C LEU A 68 -3.00 -3.07 3.50
N VAL A 69 -2.80 -3.97 4.46
CA VAL A 69 -1.47 -4.36 4.92
C VAL A 69 -1.30 -5.84 4.68
N SER A 70 -0.12 -6.21 4.19
CA SER A 70 0.20 -7.60 3.92
C SER A 70 0.79 -8.30 5.15
N PRO A 71 0.63 -9.64 5.29
CA PRO A 71 1.34 -10.40 6.32
C PRO A 71 2.86 -10.25 6.27
N LEU A 72 3.44 -10.03 5.07
CA LEU A 72 4.87 -9.80 4.88
C LEU A 72 5.27 -8.44 5.47
N THR A 73 4.50 -7.40 5.20
CA THR A 73 4.69 -6.07 5.77
C THR A 73 4.63 -6.08 7.30
N ILE A 74 3.70 -6.86 7.88
CA ILE A 74 3.63 -7.05 9.34
C ILE A 74 4.88 -7.77 9.86
N ALA A 75 5.32 -8.82 9.16
CA ALA A 75 6.51 -9.57 9.54
C ALA A 75 7.77 -8.69 9.46
N GLU A 76 7.88 -7.83 8.45
CA GLU A 76 8.97 -6.86 8.33
C GLU A 76 8.96 -5.91 9.52
N VAL A 77 7.84 -5.23 9.78
CA VAL A 77 7.72 -4.31 10.94
C VAL A 77 8.01 -5.01 12.26
N ALA A 78 7.58 -6.27 12.42
CA ALA A 78 7.86 -7.05 13.62
C ALA A 78 9.34 -7.44 13.76
N ASN A 79 10.09 -7.58 12.67
CA ASN A 79 11.47 -8.09 12.69
C ASN A 79 12.54 -7.00 12.60
N ILE A 80 12.17 -5.74 12.39
CA ILE A 80 13.11 -4.62 12.44
C ILE A 80 13.75 -4.53 13.85
N GLN A 81 15.07 -4.69 13.91
CA GLN A 81 15.86 -4.50 15.12
C GLN A 81 16.25 -3.02 15.26
N ASP A 82 16.34 -2.52 16.49
CA ASP A 82 16.73 -1.15 16.84
C ASP A 82 15.77 -0.02 16.45
N PHE A 83 14.46 -0.30 16.36
CA PHE A 83 13.46 0.76 16.27
C PHE A 83 12.95 1.18 17.66
N PRO A 84 13.07 2.46 18.05
CA PRO A 84 12.32 2.97 19.18
C PRO A 84 10.83 2.76 18.92
N ASP A 85 10.09 2.44 19.97
CA ASP A 85 8.63 2.27 19.93
C ASP A 85 8.09 1.14 19.04
N ARG A 86 8.90 0.08 18.81
CA ARG A 86 8.49 -1.13 18.05
C ARG A 86 7.12 -1.67 18.46
N GLU A 87 6.82 -1.73 19.76
CA GLU A 87 5.52 -2.22 20.24
C GLU A 87 4.35 -1.31 19.84
N ILE A 88 4.56 0.00 19.87
CA ILE A 88 3.55 1.00 19.48
C ILE A 88 3.32 0.91 17.97
N ARG A 89 4.40 0.82 17.18
CA ARG A 89 4.31 0.68 15.73
C ARG A 89 3.63 -0.62 15.32
N LEU A 90 4.01 -1.74 15.92
CA LEU A 90 3.38 -3.03 15.64
C LEU A 90 1.88 -2.98 15.97
N ARG A 91 1.50 -2.36 17.09
CA ARG A 91 0.10 -2.15 17.44
C ARG A 91 -0.63 -1.33 16.39
N TRP A 92 -0.05 -0.21 15.98
CA TRP A 92 -0.62 0.63 14.93
C TRP A 92 -0.81 -0.14 13.60
N VAL A 93 0.18 -0.93 13.17
CA VAL A 93 0.05 -1.75 11.96
C VAL A 93 -1.04 -2.82 12.12
N LEU A 94 -1.16 -3.42 13.31
CA LEU A 94 -2.24 -4.34 13.62
C LEU A 94 -3.61 -3.65 13.62
N ASP A 95 -3.70 -2.40 14.07
CA ASP A 95 -4.94 -1.61 14.02
C ASP A 95 -5.34 -1.32 12.56
N VAL A 96 -4.38 -1.01 11.69
CA VAL A 96 -4.63 -0.87 10.23
C VAL A 96 -5.11 -2.20 9.63
N LEU A 97 -4.49 -3.33 10.01
CA LEU A 97 -4.95 -4.66 9.60
C LEU A 97 -6.37 -4.92 10.10
N ASP A 98 -6.66 -4.70 11.38
CA ASP A 98 -7.96 -4.99 11.99
C ASP A 98 -9.06 -4.15 11.33
N HIS A 99 -8.81 -2.86 11.10
CA HIS A 99 -9.71 -2.00 10.34
C HIS A 99 -10.01 -2.55 8.93
N TRP A 100 -8.98 -3.03 8.23
CA TRP A 100 -9.16 -3.67 6.93
C TRP A 100 -10.00 -4.97 7.02
N LEU A 101 -9.77 -5.80 8.04
CA LEU A 101 -10.52 -7.03 8.26
C LEU A 101 -12.00 -6.76 8.54
N ILE A 102 -12.29 -5.72 9.33
CA ILE A 102 -13.65 -5.25 9.60
C ILE A 102 -14.32 -4.80 8.30
N LEU A 103 -13.66 -3.95 7.50
CA LEU A 103 -14.21 -3.51 6.20
C LEU A 103 -14.45 -4.69 5.25
N LEU A 104 -13.57 -5.69 5.25
CA LEU A 104 -13.76 -6.90 4.44
C LEU A 104 -14.95 -7.74 4.89
N ASP A 105 -15.24 -7.80 6.19
CA ASP A 105 -16.41 -8.51 6.72
C ASP A 105 -17.71 -7.74 6.41
N GLU A 106 -17.69 -6.41 6.52
CA GLU A 106 -18.79 -5.53 6.14
C GLU A 106 -19.12 -5.60 4.64
N ILE A 107 -18.09 -5.62 3.78
CA ILE A 107 -18.23 -5.79 2.33
C ILE A 107 -18.61 -7.24 1.99
N GLY A 108 -18.03 -8.21 2.70
CA GLY A 108 -18.32 -9.65 2.57
C GLY A 108 -19.78 -9.99 2.90
N ASN A 109 -20.42 -9.24 3.79
CA ASN A 109 -21.85 -9.36 4.08
C ASN A 109 -22.74 -8.90 2.91
N ARG A 110 -22.26 -8.03 2.00
CA ARG A 110 -22.95 -7.69 0.73
C ARG A 110 -22.65 -8.66 -0.42
N ALA A 111 -21.66 -9.54 -0.28
CA ALA A 111 -21.30 -10.55 -1.27
C ALA A 111 -21.03 -11.89 -0.56
N HIS A 112 -22.07 -12.54 -0.04
CA HIS A 112 -21.91 -13.85 0.58
C HIS A 112 -21.40 -14.89 -0.42
N ARG A 113 -20.10 -15.21 -0.34
CA ARG A 113 -19.56 -16.56 -0.43
C ARG A 113 -18.14 -16.62 0.18
N GLY A 114 -18.10 -16.90 1.47
CA GLY A 114 -17.18 -17.84 2.13
C GLY A 114 -15.67 -17.66 1.91
N GLY A 115 -15.03 -16.98 2.86
CA GLY A 115 -13.60 -17.13 3.07
C GLY A 115 -13.10 -16.14 4.11
N THR A 116 -12.93 -16.62 5.35
CA THR A 116 -12.01 -16.00 6.30
C THR A 116 -10.66 -15.77 5.60
N VAL A 117 -9.90 -14.77 6.04
CA VAL A 117 -8.56 -14.40 5.52
C VAL A 117 -7.70 -15.62 5.17
N ARG A 118 -7.81 -16.71 5.95
CA ARG A 118 -7.15 -18.01 5.72
C ARG A 118 -7.46 -18.71 4.39
N HIS A 119 -8.64 -18.53 3.79
CA HIS A 119 -9.03 -19.26 2.58
C HIS A 119 -8.73 -18.52 1.26
N ARG A 120 -8.30 -17.25 1.32
CA ARG A 120 -7.97 -16.45 0.12
C ARG A 120 -6.53 -16.62 -0.36
N PHE A 121 -5.69 -17.35 0.37
CA PHE A 121 -4.28 -17.56 0.02
C PHE A 121 -4.00 -18.85 -0.77
N LYS A 122 -4.95 -19.33 -1.58
CA LYS A 122 -4.64 -20.38 -2.56
C LYS A 122 -4.05 -19.71 -3.80
N LEU A 123 -2.85 -20.12 -4.22
CA LEU A 123 -2.31 -19.74 -5.53
C LEU A 123 -3.29 -20.26 -6.60
N SER A 124 -4.07 -19.34 -7.16
CA SER A 124 -4.87 -19.63 -8.33
C SER A 124 -3.94 -19.72 -9.56
N PRO A 125 -4.38 -20.35 -10.66
CA PRO A 125 -3.61 -20.34 -11.91
C PRO A 125 -3.21 -18.93 -12.36
N GLU A 126 -4.07 -17.94 -12.14
CA GLU A 126 -3.78 -16.53 -12.45
C GLU A 126 -2.63 -15.97 -11.61
N LEU A 127 -2.52 -16.36 -10.34
CA LEU A 127 -1.42 -15.95 -9.47
C LEU A 127 -0.10 -16.66 -9.82
N GLN A 128 -0.16 -17.92 -10.26
CA GLN A 128 1.01 -18.65 -10.75
C GLN A 128 1.57 -18.03 -12.04
N GLU A 129 0.68 -17.64 -12.96
CA GLU A 129 1.07 -16.93 -14.17
C GLU A 129 1.68 -15.57 -13.84
N LEU A 130 1.05 -14.82 -12.93
CA LEU A 130 1.59 -13.55 -12.46
C LEU A 130 2.98 -13.71 -11.83
N GLU A 131 3.16 -14.70 -10.95
CA GLU A 131 4.45 -15.00 -10.34
C GLU A 131 5.51 -15.32 -11.41
N SER A 132 5.15 -16.13 -12.41
CA SER A 132 6.04 -16.50 -13.51
C SER A 132 6.47 -15.27 -14.31
N ARG A 133 5.54 -14.36 -14.63
CA ARG A 133 5.85 -13.12 -15.33
C ARG A 133 6.68 -12.14 -14.49
N LEU A 134 6.45 -12.08 -13.18
CA LEU A 134 7.29 -11.29 -12.27
C LEU A 134 8.72 -11.84 -12.21
N MET A 135 8.89 -13.16 -12.25
CA MET A 135 10.21 -13.81 -12.28
C MET A 135 11.05 -13.50 -13.53
N GLU A 136 10.42 -13.04 -14.61
CA GLU A 136 11.13 -12.59 -15.82
C GLU A 136 11.78 -11.20 -15.64
N ILE A 137 11.37 -10.45 -14.62
CA ILE A 137 11.92 -9.13 -14.31
C ILE A 137 13.10 -9.30 -13.33
N PRO A 138 14.33 -8.87 -13.69
CA PRO A 138 15.53 -9.16 -12.89
C PRO A 138 15.46 -8.70 -11.42
N ASP A 139 14.79 -7.57 -11.16
CA ASP A 139 14.65 -7.05 -9.80
C ASP A 139 13.79 -7.96 -8.94
N PHE A 140 12.62 -8.38 -9.43
CA PHE A 140 11.73 -9.27 -8.70
C PHE A 140 12.22 -10.71 -8.68
N GLN A 141 13.09 -11.11 -9.61
CA GLN A 141 13.80 -12.38 -9.51
C GLN A 141 14.77 -12.38 -8.32
N ARG A 142 15.52 -11.28 -8.15
CA ARG A 142 16.53 -11.10 -7.10
C ARG A 142 15.93 -10.81 -5.73
N ASP A 143 14.85 -10.04 -5.70
CA ASP A 143 14.12 -9.69 -4.49
C ASP A 143 12.79 -10.46 -4.41
N PRO A 144 12.77 -11.60 -3.68
CA PRO A 144 11.55 -12.36 -3.50
C PRO A 144 10.52 -11.65 -2.60
N LEU A 145 10.91 -10.67 -1.77
CA LEU A 145 9.98 -9.97 -0.88
C LEU A 145 9.10 -9.01 -1.69
N ASP A 146 9.70 -8.17 -2.52
CA ASP A 146 8.97 -7.29 -3.44
C ASP A 146 8.02 -8.08 -4.34
N ARG A 147 8.50 -9.21 -4.87
CA ARG A 147 7.69 -10.12 -5.68
C ARG A 147 6.47 -10.63 -4.92
N LEU A 148 6.67 -11.07 -3.67
CA LEU A 148 5.57 -11.57 -2.83
C LEU A 148 4.59 -10.47 -2.43
N LEU A 149 5.07 -9.24 -2.18
CA LEU A 149 4.21 -8.08 -1.89
C LEU A 149 3.29 -7.75 -3.07
N LEU A 150 3.81 -7.79 -4.30
CA LEU A 150 3.02 -7.58 -5.52
C LEU A 150 1.98 -8.70 -5.73
N LEU A 151 2.34 -9.95 -5.45
CA LEU A 151 1.38 -11.06 -5.45
C LEU A 151 0.28 -10.85 -4.40
N GLN A 152 0.64 -10.42 -3.20
CA GLN A 152 -0.32 -10.13 -2.14
C GLN A 152 -1.23 -8.95 -2.46
N SER A 153 -0.73 -7.92 -3.13
CA SER A 153 -1.54 -6.83 -3.69
C SER A 153 -2.64 -7.35 -4.62
N LYS A 154 -2.30 -8.32 -5.49
CA LYS A 154 -3.28 -8.97 -6.36
C LYS A 154 -4.28 -9.81 -5.56
N MET A 155 -3.80 -10.61 -4.61
CA MET A 155 -4.63 -11.48 -3.77
C MET A 155 -5.62 -10.69 -2.90
N ALA A 156 -5.20 -9.52 -2.43
CA ALA A 156 -6.01 -8.62 -1.62
C ALA A 156 -7.04 -7.85 -2.44
N ASN A 157 -7.06 -8.01 -3.77
CA ASN A 157 -7.86 -7.20 -4.70
C ASN A 157 -7.69 -5.69 -4.43
N SER A 158 -6.45 -5.26 -4.24
CA SER A 158 -6.13 -3.84 -4.18
C SER A 158 -6.24 -3.20 -5.57
N ASP A 159 -6.68 -1.95 -5.60
CA ASP A 159 -6.78 -1.15 -6.82
C ASP A 159 -5.41 -0.60 -7.24
N ALA A 160 -4.53 -0.36 -6.25
CA ALA A 160 -3.14 -0.03 -6.46
C ALA A 160 -2.24 -0.44 -5.29
N PHE A 161 -0.95 -0.59 -5.59
CA PHE A 161 0.14 -0.73 -4.63
C PHE A 161 0.83 0.62 -4.45
N LEU A 162 0.93 1.12 -3.22
CA LEU A 162 1.55 2.40 -2.89
C LEU A 162 2.93 2.16 -2.28
N THR A 163 3.96 2.79 -2.86
CA THR A 163 5.37 2.68 -2.42
C THR A 163 6.14 3.97 -2.69
N VAL A 164 7.22 4.20 -1.93
CA VAL A 164 8.26 5.20 -2.26
C VAL A 164 9.55 4.53 -2.77
N ASP A 165 9.56 3.21 -2.95
CA ASP A 165 10.71 2.50 -3.51
C ASP A 165 10.88 2.82 -5.01
N LYS A 166 11.84 3.72 -5.27
CA LYS A 166 12.23 4.18 -6.61
C LYS A 166 13.20 3.23 -7.31
N HIS A 167 13.76 2.25 -6.62
CA HIS A 167 14.86 1.42 -7.09
C HIS A 167 14.43 0.05 -7.58
N THR A 168 13.35 -0.52 -7.05
CA THR A 168 12.82 -1.82 -7.50
C THR A 168 11.41 -1.67 -8.09
N ILE A 169 10.43 -1.31 -7.26
CA ILE A 169 9.02 -1.38 -7.65
C ILE A 169 8.64 -0.26 -8.62
N TRP A 170 8.88 1.01 -8.27
CA TRP A 170 8.51 2.13 -9.13
C TRP A 170 9.31 2.17 -10.44
N ARG A 171 10.58 1.73 -10.41
CA ARG A 171 11.40 1.59 -11.62
C ARG A 171 10.73 0.71 -12.66
N ASN A 172 10.07 -0.37 -12.23
CA ASN A 172 9.42 -1.34 -13.10
C ASN A 172 7.91 -1.05 -13.31
N ARG A 173 7.41 0.14 -12.94
CA ARG A 173 5.96 0.48 -12.99
C ARG A 173 5.29 0.22 -14.35
N GLU A 174 5.98 0.45 -15.47
CA GLU A 174 5.42 0.23 -16.80
C GLU A 174 5.27 -1.27 -17.11
N ALA A 175 6.26 -2.08 -16.70
CA ALA A 175 6.16 -3.53 -16.80
C ALA A 175 5.02 -4.04 -15.90
N LEU A 176 4.92 -3.53 -14.66
CA LEU A 176 3.86 -3.89 -13.72
C LEU A 176 2.46 -3.50 -14.21
N ASP A 177 2.30 -2.33 -14.85
CA ASP A 177 1.03 -1.91 -15.45
C ASP A 177 0.58 -2.89 -16.55
N SER A 178 1.51 -3.40 -17.36
CA SER A 178 1.23 -4.47 -18.34
C SER A 178 0.79 -5.81 -17.71
N LEU A 179 1.12 -6.02 -16.43
CA LEU A 179 0.65 -7.14 -15.60
C LEU A 179 -0.67 -6.84 -14.90
N LYS A 180 -1.28 -5.67 -15.14
CA LYS A 180 -2.45 -5.15 -14.43
C LYS A 180 -2.19 -5.00 -12.93
N LEU A 181 -0.97 -4.59 -12.58
CA LEU A 181 -0.55 -4.17 -11.25
C LEU A 181 -0.29 -2.67 -11.28
N ARG A 182 -1.27 -1.89 -10.81
CA ARG A 182 -1.13 -0.44 -10.73
C ARG A 182 -0.25 -0.10 -9.54
N VAL A 183 0.86 0.58 -9.79
CA VAL A 183 1.75 1.11 -8.76
C VAL A 183 1.60 2.63 -8.67
N LEU A 184 1.51 3.14 -7.46
CA LEU A 184 1.56 4.56 -7.16
C LEU A 184 2.85 4.88 -6.38
N CYS A 185 3.51 5.97 -6.76
CA CYS A 185 4.58 6.60 -6.00
C CYS A 185 4.19 8.07 -5.80
N PRO A 186 4.22 8.60 -4.57
CA PRO A 186 4.14 10.04 -4.33
C PRO A 186 5.33 10.71 -5.02
N VAL A 187 5.09 11.68 -5.90
CA VAL A 187 6.11 12.45 -6.66
C VAL A 187 5.68 13.89 -6.83
#